data_AF-A0A914SPP2-F1
#
_entry.id   AF-A0A914SPP2-F1
#
_cell.length_a   1.000
_cell.length_b   1.000
_cell.length_c   1.000
_cell.angle_alpha   90.00
_cell.angle_beta   90.00
_cell.angle_gamma   90.00
#
_symmetry.space_group_name_H-M   'P 1'
#
loop_
_entity.id
_entity.type
_entity.pdbx_description
1 polymer ?
#
loop_
_entity_poly.entity_id
_entity_poly.type
_entity_poly.pdbx_seq_one_letter_code
_entity_poly.pdbx_strand_id
1 'polypeptide(L)' 'MSDLNIVLFKFPWDLPLRVFKKFYGKKVGVPDNNLQFYFYGCPIGSESDNNTMRTFQRFKRGELNLPNIIEVAPLMYG' A
#
# COMPACT_ATOMS: atom_id res chain seq x y z
N MET A 1 -2.47 8.91 22.14
CA MET A 1 -1.93 9.26 20.81
C MET A 1 -1.29 8.01 20.28
N SER A 2 -1.89 7.37 19.27
CA SER A 2 -1.31 6.17 18.65
C SER A 2 -0.09 6.62 17.86
N ASP A 3 1.10 6.12 18.20
CA ASP A 3 2.32 6.38 17.43
C ASP A 3 2.15 5.81 16.01
N LEU A 4 1.79 6.69 15.07
CA LEU A 4 1.68 6.36 13.66
C LEU A 4 3.10 6.10 13.14
N ASN A 5 3.48 4.81 13.12
CA ASN A 5 4.71 4.35 12.51
C ASN A 5 4.59 4.45 10.98
N ILE A 6 4.84 5.65 10.44
CA ILE A 6 4.82 5.91 9.00
C ILE A 6 6.10 5.35 8.38
N VAL A 7 5.96 4.36 7.50
CA VAL A 7 7.07 3.80 6.73
C VAL A 7 6.98 4.30 5.30
N LEU A 8 7.91 5.17 4.92
CA LEU A 8 8.01 5.67 3.55
C LEU A 8 8.81 4.69 2.69
N PHE A 9 8.34 4.46 1.46
CA PHE A 9 9.05 3.65 0.50
C PHE A 9 9.15 4.34 -0.87
N LYS A 10 10.27 4.11 -1.55
CA LYS A 10 10.48 4.54 -2.93
C LYS A 10 10.49 3.32 -3.84
N PHE A 11 9.55 3.28 -4.79
CA PHE A 11 9.45 2.21 -5.79
C PHE A 11 9.21 2.76 -7.19
N PRO A 12 9.51 1.98 -8.24
CA PRO A 12 9.06 2.29 -9.58
C PRO A 12 7.53 2.41 -9.65
N TRP A 13 7.04 3.38 -10.41
CA TRP A 13 5.60 3.60 -10.63
C TRP A 13 4.89 2.40 -11.24
N ASP A 14 5.62 1.63 -12.05
CA ASP A 14 5.12 0.48 -12.79
C ASP A 14 5.27 -0.83 -11.99
N LEU A 15 5.67 -0.74 -10.71
CA LEU A 15 5.72 -1.89 -9.81
C LEU A 15 4.30 -2.39 -9.53
N PRO A 16 4.00 -3.69 -9.78
CA PRO A 16 2.72 -4.27 -9.41
C PRO A 16 2.55 -4.32 -7.90
N LEU A 17 1.35 -4.03 -7.41
CA LEU A 17 1.04 -4.00 -5.98
C LEU A 17 1.31 -5.33 -5.28
N ARG A 18 1.05 -6.47 -5.92
CA ARG A 18 1.38 -7.80 -5.37
C ARG A 18 2.84 -7.95 -4.98
N VAL A 19 3.75 -7.31 -5.73
CA VAL A 19 5.19 -7.37 -5.46
C VAL A 19 5.52 -6.52 -4.24
N PHE A 20 4.91 -5.33 -4.14
CA PHE A 20 5.05 -4.49 -2.96
C PHE A 20 4.49 -5.15 -1.69
N LYS A 21 3.27 -5.70 -1.75
CA LYS A 21 2.62 -6.38 -0.61
C LYS A 21 3.49 -7.50 -0.06
N LYS A 22 4.00 -8.37 -0.93
CA LYS A 22 4.94 -9.45 -0.57
C LYS A 22 6.25 -8.93 0.01
N PHE A 23 6.83 -7.90 -0.59
CA PHE A 23 8.06 -7.28 -0.09
C PHE A 23 7.85 -6.72 1.32
N TYR A 24 6.76 -5.99 1.54
CA TYR A 24 6.45 -5.41 2.84
C TYR A 24 6.20 -6.48 3.89
N GLY A 25 5.38 -7.49 3.57
CA GLY A 25 5.14 -8.63 4.46
C GLY A 25 6.43 -9.32 4.90
N LYS A 26 7.35 -9.59 3.96
CA LYS A 26 8.68 -10.13 4.28
C LYS A 26 9.51 -9.19 5.17
N LYS A 27 9.44 -7.87 4.95
CA LYS A 27 10.18 -6.87 5.73
C LYS A 27 9.72 -6.81 7.19
N VAL A 28 8.42 -6.98 7.44
CA VAL A 28 7.85 -6.93 8.80
C VAL A 28 7.66 -8.31 9.43
N GLY A 29 7.97 -9.40 8.71
CA GLY A 29 7.82 -10.77 9.20
C GLY A 29 6.35 -11.23 9.30
N VAL A 30 5.44 -10.59 8.57
CA VAL A 30 4.00 -10.90 8.58
C VAL A 30 3.58 -11.32 7.17
N PRO A 31 2.84 -12.44 6.99
CA PRO A 31 2.29 -12.81 5.68
C PRO A 31 1.45 -11.68 5.09
N ASP A 32 1.58 -11.42 3.80
CA ASP A 32 0.87 -10.33 3.12
C ASP A 32 -0.65 -10.46 3.19
N ASN A 33 -1.18 -11.69 3.28
CA ASN A 33 -2.59 -11.97 3.51
C ASN A 33 -3.11 -11.51 4.89
N ASN A 34 -2.22 -11.25 5.85
CA ASN A 34 -2.55 -10.76 7.18
C ASN A 34 -2.37 -9.23 7.31
N LEU A 35 -2.16 -8.54 6.19
CA LEU A 35 -1.94 -7.11 6.13
C LEU A 35 -2.98 -6.45 5.24
N GLN A 36 -3.58 -5.37 5.75
CA GLN A 36 -4.47 -4.52 4.97
C GLN A 36 -3.69 -3.30 4.48
N PHE A 37 -3.64 -3.14 3.16
CA PHE A 37 -2.99 -2.02 2.52
C PHE A 37 -4.02 -0.97 2.15
N TYR A 38 -3.69 0.29 2.32
CA TYR A 38 -4.53 1.43 1.98
C TYR A 38 -3.74 2.44 1.14
N PHE A 39 -4.44 3.10 0.23
CA PHE A 39 -3.93 4.24 -0.53
C PHE A 39 -4.86 5.43 -0.28
N TYR A 40 -4.37 6.46 0.42
CA TYR A 40 -5.19 7.59 0.87
C TYR A 40 -6.47 7.17 1.60
N GLY A 41 -6.35 6.25 2.57
CA GLY A 41 -7.49 5.71 3.31
C GLY A 41 -8.39 4.74 2.54
N CYS A 42 -8.18 4.52 1.23
CA CYS A 42 -8.94 3.53 0.46
C CYS A 42 -8.25 2.15 0.52
N PRO A 43 -8.96 1.08 0.92
CA PRO A 43 -8.37 -0.25 0.99
C PRO A 43 -8.00 -0.77 -0.41
N ILE A 44 -6.84 -1.40 -0.53
CA ILE A 44 -6.35 -2.04 -1.76
C ILE A 44 -6.72 -3.53 -1.71
N GLY A 45 -7.81 -3.91 -2.39
CA GLY A 45 -8.25 -5.30 -2.55
C GLY A 45 -7.30 -6.16 -3.39
N SER A 46 -7.55 -7.48 -3.41
CA SER A 46 -6.80 -8.47 -4.22
C SER A 46 -7.02 -8.31 -5.73
N GLU A 47 -8.20 -7.81 -6.13
CA GLU A 47 -8.51 -7.42 -7.52
C GLU A 47 -7.55 -6.36 -8.09
N SER A 48 -6.89 -5.61 -7.20
CA SER A 48 -5.90 -4.59 -7.55
C SER A 48 -4.46 -5.10 -7.58
N ASP A 49 -4.22 -6.40 -7.39
CA ASP A 49 -2.87 -6.96 -7.29
C ASP A 49 -2.05 -6.84 -8.58
N ASN A 50 -2.73 -6.81 -9.73
CA ASN A 50 -2.12 -6.57 -11.04
C ASN A 50 -2.05 -5.07 -11.39
N ASN A 51 -2.70 -4.19 -10.62
CA ASN A 51 -2.59 -2.76 -10.81
C ASN A 51 -1.20 -2.29 -10.33
N THR A 52 -0.70 -1.24 -10.97
CA THR A 52 0.54 -0.59 -10.60
C THR A 52 0.26 0.62 -9.69
N MET A 53 1.28 1.08 -8.98
CA MET A 53 1.21 2.34 -8.22
C MET A 53 0.75 3.51 -9.10
N ARG A 54 1.15 3.52 -10.37
CA ARG A 54 0.72 4.51 -11.37
C ARG A 54 -0.79 4.52 -11.58
N THR A 55 -1.43 3.36 -11.59
CA THR A 55 -2.88 3.24 -11.76
C THR A 55 -3.61 3.96 -10.62
N PHE A 56 -3.17 3.73 -9.38
CA PHE A 56 -3.75 4.38 -8.19
C PHE A 56 -3.50 5.89 -8.15
N GLN A 57 -2.31 6.33 -8.56
CA GLN A 57 -2.03 7.77 -8.71
C GLN A 57 -2.94 8.41 -9.77
N ARG A 58 -3.20 7.71 -10.89
CA ARG A 58 -4.05 8.22 -11.97
C ARG A 58 -5.51 8.40 -11.54
N PHE A 59 -6.03 7.53 -10.67
CA PHE A 59 -7.38 7.69 -10.11
C PHE A 59 -7.56 8.96 -9.27
N LYS A 60 -6.47 9.57 -8.80
CA LYS A 60 -6.49 10.83 -8.04
C LYS A 60 -5.93 12.02 -8.83
N ARG A 61 -5.59 11.87 -10.11
CA ARG A 61 -4.89 12.87 -10.95
C ARG A 61 -5.70 14.13 -11.32
N GLY A 62 -6.87 14.31 -10.72
CA GLY A 62 -7.51 15.63 -10.63
C GLY A 62 -6.87 16.53 -9.55
N GLU A 63 -6.19 15.94 -8.56
CA GLU A 63 -5.68 16.66 -7.39
C GLU A 63 -4.31 16.12 -6.95
N LEU A 64 -3.31 17.00 -7.08
CA LEU A 64 -2.04 17.07 -6.33
C LEU A 64 -0.90 16.08 -6.65
N ASN A 65 0.31 16.66 -6.69
CA ASN A 65 1.62 16.00 -6.62
C ASN A 65 1.83 15.38 -5.23
N LEU A 66 0.97 14.46 -4.82
CA LEU A 66 1.08 13.85 -3.50
C LEU A 66 2.19 12.78 -3.50
N PRO A 67 2.94 12.64 -2.39
CA PRO A 67 3.93 11.58 -2.24
C PRO A 67 3.30 10.19 -2.36
N ASN A 68 4.11 9.20 -2.75
CA ASN A 68 3.69 7.80 -2.80
C ASN A 68 3.58 7.21 -1.39
N ILE A 69 2.50 7.55 -0.68
CA ILE A 69 2.22 7.02 0.64
C ILE A 69 1.27 5.83 0.49
N ILE A 70 1.71 4.69 0.99
CA ILE A 70 0.86 3.52 1.21
C ILE A 70 0.79 3.34 2.72
N GLU A 71 -0.43 3.35 3.24
CA GLU A 71 -0.70 3.08 4.64
C GLU A 71 -0.89 1.57 4.80
N VAL A 72 -0.36 0.98 5.88
CA VAL A 72 -0.48 -0.45 6.14
C VAL A 72 -0.94 -0.66 7.57
N ALA A 73 -2.01 -1.43 7.75
CA ALA A 73 -2.50 -1.83 9.05
C ALA A 73 -2.46 -3.36 9.20
N PRO A 74 -2.13 -3.89 10.38
CA PRO A 74 -2.29 -5.30 10.66
C PRO A 74 -3.79 -5.66 10.63
N LEU A 75 -4.13 -6.81 10.05
CA LEU A 75 -5.44 -7.41 10.25
C LEU A 75 -5.50 -7.97 11.68
N MET A 76 -6.06 -7.19 12.60
CA MET A 76 -6.38 -7.67 13.94
C MET A 76 -7.54 -8.66 13.78
N TYR A 77 -7.25 -9.96 13.77
CA TYR A 77 -8.28 -10.99 13.94
C TYR A 77 -8.81 -10.87 15.38
N GLY A 78 -10.06 -10.41 15.52
CA GLY A 78 -10.85 -10.55 16.74
C GLY A 78 -11.55 -11.90 16.78
#